data_AF-A0A1L7NQT7-F1
#
_entry.id   AF-A0A1L7NQT7-F1
#
_cell.length_a   1.000
_cell.length_b   1.000
_cell.length_c   1.000
_cell.angle_alpha   90.00
_cell.angle_beta   90.00
_cell.angle_gamma   90.00
#
_symmetry.space_group_name_H-M   'P 1'
#
loop_
_entity.id
_entity.type
_entity.pdbx_description
1 polymer ?
#
loop_
_entity_poly.entity_id
_entity_poly.type
_entity_poly.pdbx_seq_one_letter_code
_entity_poly.pdbx_strand_id
1 'polypeptide(L)'
;QPENSVIRYAVAQGHRTFVVSWRNPDASLADKTWDDYIEDAAIKAIHTVQDITGAPTINTLGFCVGGTILSTALAVLAARGEKPAASATLLTTLVDFTDTGILDVFIDEAFVRFREVQMGKGGLLKGQDLASTFSFLRPNDLV
;
A
#
# COMPACT_ATOMS: atom_id res chain seq x y z
N GLN A 1 -19.93 2.76 -9.73
CA GLN A 1 -20.37 1.50 -10.35
C GLN A 1 -20.46 0.45 -9.26
N PRO A 2 -21.64 0.21 -8.67
CA PRO A 2 -21.82 -0.82 -7.62
C PRO A 2 -21.66 -2.26 -8.14
N GLU A 3 -21.92 -2.48 -9.43
CA GLU A 3 -21.88 -3.78 -10.10
C GLU A 3 -20.49 -4.43 -10.15
N ASN A 4 -19.41 -3.65 -10.19
CA ASN A 4 -18.02 -4.12 -10.28
C ASN A 4 -17.21 -3.98 -8.97
N SER A 5 -17.88 -3.87 -7.83
CA SER A 5 -17.21 -3.79 -6.52
C SER A 5 -16.74 -5.16 -6.01
N VAL A 6 -15.42 -5.35 -5.91
CA VAL A 6 -14.80 -6.53 -5.29
C VAL A 6 -15.21 -6.67 -3.82
N ILE A 7 -15.31 -5.56 -3.08
CA ILE A 7 -15.73 -5.57 -1.67
C ILE A 7 -17.16 -6.08 -1.54
N ARG A 8 -18.08 -5.56 -2.37
CA ARG A 8 -19.48 -6.03 -2.38
C ARG A 8 -19.56 -7.51 -2.69
N TYR A 9 -18.79 -7.97 -3.67
CA TYR A 9 -18.74 -9.38 -4.05
C TYR A 9 -18.23 -10.25 -2.88
N ALA A 10 -17.11 -9.90 -2.25
CA ALA A 10 -16.55 -10.65 -1.12
C ALA A 10 -17.53 -10.79 0.04
N VAL A 11 -18.22 -9.70 0.40
CA VAL A 11 -19.27 -9.72 1.43
C VAL A 11 -20.43 -10.62 1.02
N ALA A 12 -20.89 -10.55 -0.23
CA ALA A 12 -21.97 -11.40 -0.75
C ALA A 12 -21.60 -12.90 -0.79
N GLN A 13 -20.31 -13.23 -0.89
CA GLN A 13 -19.81 -14.61 -0.76
C GLN A 13 -19.67 -15.07 0.70
N GLY A 14 -20.05 -14.25 1.68
CA GLY A 14 -20.03 -14.61 3.11
C GLY A 14 -18.75 -14.26 3.84
N HIS A 15 -17.80 -13.53 3.22
CA HIS A 15 -16.60 -13.07 3.91
C HIS A 15 -16.87 -11.83 4.78
N ARG A 16 -16.45 -11.90 6.06
CA ARG A 16 -16.34 -10.72 6.93
C ARG A 16 -15.20 -9.83 6.42
N THR A 17 -15.55 -8.86 5.59
CA THR A 17 -14.58 -8.03 4.86
C THR A 17 -14.28 -6.75 5.62
N PHE A 18 -13.00 -6.52 5.91
CA PHE A 18 -12.47 -5.26 6.46
C PHE A 18 -11.57 -4.61 5.42
N VAL A 19 -11.51 -3.27 5.41
CA VAL A 19 -10.75 -2.50 4.42
C VAL A 19 -10.04 -1.35 5.11
N VAL A 20 -8.75 -1.18 4.80
CA VAL A 20 -7.98 0.00 5.22
C VAL A 20 -8.29 1.15 4.27
N SER A 21 -8.90 2.21 4.80
CA SER A 21 -9.12 3.45 4.07
C SER A 21 -8.02 4.45 4.44
N TRP A 22 -7.06 4.63 3.54
CA TRP A 22 -5.91 5.51 3.76
C TRP A 22 -6.32 6.97 3.89
N ARG A 23 -5.70 7.67 4.85
CA ARG A 23 -5.87 9.12 5.00
C ARG A 23 -5.09 9.83 3.89
N ASN A 24 -5.73 10.83 3.28
CA ASN A 24 -5.01 11.80 2.46
C ASN A 24 -4.15 12.67 3.40
N PRO A 25 -2.81 12.65 3.28
CA PRO A 25 -1.94 13.28 4.27
C PRO A 25 -2.09 14.80 4.26
N ASP A 26 -2.00 15.40 5.45
CA ASP A 26 -1.89 16.84 5.67
C ASP A 26 -0.58 17.16 6.42
N ALA A 27 -0.36 18.43 6.76
CA ALA A 27 0.88 18.85 7.40
C ALA A 27 1.22 18.10 8.70
N SER A 28 0.22 17.53 9.39
CA SER A 28 0.44 16.71 10.59
C SER A 28 1.04 15.33 10.31
N LEU A 29 1.13 14.92 9.05
CA LEU A 29 1.69 13.65 8.60
C LEU A 29 2.93 13.84 7.71
N ALA A 30 3.48 15.06 7.66
CA ALA A 30 4.60 15.41 6.77
C ALA A 30 5.92 14.73 7.14
N ASP A 31 6.03 14.21 8.35
CA ASP A 31 7.17 13.48 8.89
C ASP A 31 6.98 11.95 8.87
N LYS A 32 5.82 11.47 8.41
CA LYS A 32 5.53 10.04 8.37
C LYS A 32 6.38 9.32 7.34
N THR A 33 6.94 8.21 7.77
CA THR A 33 7.87 7.36 7.02
C THR A 33 7.19 6.07 6.57
N TRP A 34 7.89 5.26 5.77
CA TRP A 34 7.42 3.92 5.43
C TRP A 34 7.12 3.08 6.68
N ASP A 35 8.00 3.12 7.66
CA ASP A 35 7.88 2.34 8.90
C ASP A 35 6.63 2.70 9.69
N ASP A 36 6.24 3.99 9.70
CA ASP A 36 4.97 4.42 10.30
C ASP A 36 3.76 3.80 9.59
N TYR A 37 3.79 3.70 8.26
CA TYR A 37 2.69 3.06 7.50
C TYR A 37 2.66 1.54 7.76
N ILE A 38 3.81 0.90 7.97
CA ILE A 38 3.87 -0.52 8.32
C ILE A 38 3.32 -0.75 9.73
N GLU A 39 3.81 -0.02 10.73
CA GLU A 39 3.48 -0.23 12.14
C GLU A 39 2.09 0.31 12.48
N ASP A 40 1.85 1.61 12.25
CA ASP A 40 0.67 2.32 12.73
C ASP A 40 -0.57 2.09 11.87
N ALA A 41 -0.41 1.54 10.66
CA ALA A 41 -1.53 1.27 9.76
C ALA A 41 -1.66 -0.21 9.40
N ALA A 42 -0.69 -0.82 8.71
CA ALA A 42 -0.85 -2.19 8.21
C ALA A 42 -0.89 -3.24 9.33
N ILE A 43 0.12 -3.26 10.20
CA ILE A 43 0.18 -4.16 11.36
C ILE A 43 -0.97 -3.87 12.32
N LYS A 44 -1.19 -2.59 12.66
CA LYS A 44 -2.30 -2.18 13.50
C LYS A 44 -3.66 -2.64 12.97
N ALA A 45 -3.90 -2.55 11.65
CA ALA A 45 -5.15 -3.02 11.05
C ALA A 45 -5.30 -4.55 11.18
N ILE A 46 -4.22 -5.32 10.97
CA ILE A 46 -4.24 -6.77 11.17
C ILE A 46 -4.63 -7.13 12.60
N HIS A 47 -3.95 -6.55 13.59
CA HIS A 47 -4.25 -6.80 15.00
C HIS A 47 -5.67 -6.33 15.37
N THR A 48 -6.09 -5.15 14.90
CA THR A 48 -7.45 -4.63 15.13
C THR A 48 -8.52 -5.59 14.60
N VAL A 49 -8.31 -6.18 13.41
CA VAL A 49 -9.26 -7.16 12.86
C VAL A 49 -9.25 -8.44 13.69
N GLN A 50 -8.09 -8.92 14.15
CA GLN A 50 -8.02 -10.08 15.06
C GLN A 50 -8.77 -9.80 16.36
N ASP A 51 -8.61 -8.61 16.95
CA ASP A 51 -9.31 -8.20 18.17
C ASP A 51 -10.82 -8.14 17.98
N ILE A 52 -11.29 -7.55 16.86
CA ILE A 52 -12.73 -7.47 16.54
C ILE A 52 -13.33 -8.85 16.27
N THR A 53 -12.57 -9.74 15.63
CA THR A 53 -13.10 -11.03 15.16
C THR A 53 -12.91 -12.17 16.15
N GLY A 54 -11.94 -12.04 17.07
CA GLY A 54 -11.43 -13.13 17.91
C GLY A 54 -10.65 -14.20 17.12
N ALA A 55 -10.40 -13.99 15.83
CA ALA A 55 -9.76 -14.99 14.98
C ALA A 55 -8.23 -14.97 15.18
N PRO A 56 -7.59 -16.12 15.44
CA PRO A 56 -6.15 -16.19 15.62
C PRO A 56 -5.39 -15.89 14.32
N THR A 57 -6.03 -16.09 13.17
CA THR A 57 -5.49 -15.73 11.85
C THR A 57 -6.58 -15.18 10.95
N ILE A 58 -6.18 -14.39 9.96
CA ILE A 58 -7.06 -13.76 8.96
C ILE A 58 -6.54 -13.99 7.54
N ASN A 59 -7.42 -13.92 6.54
CA ASN A 59 -6.97 -13.82 5.15
C ASN A 59 -6.67 -12.36 4.83
N THR A 60 -5.53 -12.09 4.20
CA THR A 60 -5.11 -10.74 3.83
C THR A 60 -5.08 -10.57 2.31
N LEU A 61 -5.37 -9.35 1.85
CA LEU A 61 -5.32 -8.99 0.44
C LEU A 61 -4.65 -7.62 0.31
N GLY A 62 -3.66 -7.53 -0.56
CA GLY A 62 -2.99 -6.29 -0.92
C GLY A 62 -3.08 -6.02 -2.42
N PHE A 63 -3.29 -4.76 -2.78
CA PHE A 63 -3.46 -4.31 -4.17
C PHE A 63 -2.49 -3.18 -4.49
N CYS A 64 -1.75 -3.30 -5.60
CA CYS A 64 -0.74 -2.33 -6.01
C CYS A 64 0.28 -2.08 -4.87
N VAL A 65 0.61 -0.83 -4.55
CA VAL A 65 1.50 -0.47 -3.43
C VAL A 65 1.00 -0.98 -2.08
N GLY A 66 -0.32 -1.16 -1.92
CA GLY A 66 -0.90 -1.77 -0.72
C GLY A 66 -0.47 -3.24 -0.54
N GLY A 67 -0.15 -3.94 -1.63
CA GLY A 67 0.46 -5.26 -1.57
C GLY A 67 1.92 -5.22 -1.14
N THR A 68 2.70 -4.24 -1.59
CA THR A 68 4.09 -4.05 -1.13
C THR A 68 4.10 -3.76 0.37
N ILE A 69 3.23 -2.86 0.84
CA ILE A 69 3.02 -2.56 2.27
C ILE A 69 2.64 -3.83 3.05
N LEU A 70 1.66 -4.60 2.56
CA LEU A 70 1.23 -5.83 3.22
C LEU A 70 2.37 -6.86 3.30
N SER A 71 3.12 -7.06 2.22
CA SER A 71 4.27 -7.97 2.18
C SER A 71 5.33 -7.57 3.20
N THR A 72 5.67 -6.28 3.30
CA THR A 72 6.62 -5.79 4.30
C THR A 72 6.09 -6.00 5.73
N ALA A 73 4.83 -5.67 6.00
CA ALA A 73 4.21 -5.87 7.31
C ALA A 73 4.23 -7.34 7.75
N LEU A 74 3.88 -8.27 6.86
CA LEU A 74 3.92 -9.70 7.15
C LEU A 74 5.35 -10.21 7.38
N ALA A 75 6.34 -9.68 6.66
CA ALA A 75 7.74 -10.02 6.88
C ALA A 75 8.25 -9.52 8.25
N VAL A 76 7.90 -8.29 8.63
CA VAL A 76 8.21 -7.73 9.96
C VAL A 76 7.57 -8.57 11.06
N LEU A 77 6.29 -8.92 10.94
CA LEU A 77 5.59 -9.77 11.91
C LEU A 77 6.22 -11.15 12.01
N ALA A 78 6.58 -11.78 10.88
CA ALA A 78 7.26 -13.06 10.88
C ALA A 78 8.61 -13.01 11.60
N ALA A 79 9.39 -11.93 11.42
CA ALA A 79 10.64 -11.70 12.14
C ALA A 79 10.43 -11.51 13.65
N ARG A 80 9.27 -10.97 14.06
CA ARG A 80 8.84 -10.85 15.47
C ARG A 80 8.24 -12.15 16.03
N GLY A 81 8.13 -13.20 15.22
CA GLY A 81 7.54 -14.49 15.62
C GLY A 81 6.02 -14.57 15.51
N GLU A 82 5.38 -13.56 14.93
CA GLU A 82 3.93 -13.50 14.72
C GLU A 82 3.55 -14.01 13.33
N LYS A 83 2.44 -14.77 13.25
CA LYS A 83 1.92 -15.31 11.97
C LYS A 83 0.40 -15.09 11.84
N PRO A 84 -0.07 -13.84 11.78
CA PRO A 84 -1.51 -13.54 11.83
C PRO A 84 -2.23 -13.78 10.50
N ALA A 85 -1.51 -13.98 9.38
CA ALA A 85 -2.12 -14.25 8.08
C ALA A 85 -2.24 -15.77 7.83
N ALA A 86 -3.47 -16.26 7.63
CA ALA A 86 -3.74 -17.61 7.14
C ALA A 86 -3.44 -17.75 5.65
N SER A 87 -3.64 -16.67 4.90
CA SER A 87 -3.31 -16.56 3.48
C SER A 87 -3.00 -15.09 3.14
N ALA A 88 -2.22 -14.87 2.09
CA ALA A 88 -1.96 -13.54 1.53
C ALA A 88 -2.22 -13.56 0.02
N THR A 89 -3.12 -12.68 -0.43
CA THR A 89 -3.40 -12.48 -1.86
C THR A 89 -2.82 -11.15 -2.32
N LEU A 90 -2.01 -11.17 -3.39
CA LEU A 90 -1.40 -9.98 -3.97
C LEU A 90 -1.98 -9.73 -5.36
N LEU A 91 -2.71 -8.64 -5.54
CA LEU A 91 -3.32 -8.25 -6.80
C LEU A 91 -2.49 -7.13 -7.43
N THR A 92 -1.90 -7.42 -8.61
CA THR A 92 -1.10 -6.45 -9.40
C THR A 92 -0.09 -5.70 -8.53
N THR A 93 0.72 -6.45 -7.78
CA THR A 93 1.66 -5.93 -6.78
C THR A 93 3.07 -6.29 -7.20
N LEU A 94 3.98 -5.31 -7.13
CA LEU A 94 5.42 -5.56 -7.24
C LEU A 94 6.00 -5.90 -5.84
N VAL A 95 6.79 -6.96 -5.80
CA VAL A 95 7.59 -7.38 -4.64
C VAL A 95 9.07 -7.39 -5.02
N ASP A 96 9.35 -7.83 -6.24
CA ASP A 96 10.62 -7.58 -6.93
C ASP A 96 10.48 -6.33 -7.81
N PHE A 97 11.39 -5.37 -7.64
CA PHE A 97 11.43 -4.09 -8.36
C PHE A 97 12.67 -4.00 -9.27
N THR A 98 13.33 -5.13 -9.59
CA THR A 98 14.52 -5.14 -10.45
C THR A 98 14.24 -4.76 -11.91
N ASP A 99 13.05 -5.08 -12.41
CA ASP A 99 12.56 -4.65 -13.73
C ASP A 99 11.15 -4.07 -13.54
N THR A 100 11.07 -2.73 -13.52
CA THR A 100 9.80 -2.03 -13.28
C THR A 100 9.11 -1.61 -14.59
N GLY A 101 9.65 -2.03 -15.74
CA GLY A 101 9.16 -1.72 -17.06
C GLY A 101 9.23 -0.22 -17.36
N ILE A 102 8.12 0.36 -17.82
CA ILE A 102 8.11 1.74 -18.31
C ILE A 102 8.38 2.78 -17.19
N LEU A 103 8.26 2.40 -15.92
CA LEU A 103 8.61 3.25 -14.77
C LEU A 103 10.08 3.67 -14.77
N ASP A 104 10.99 2.81 -15.25
CA ASP A 104 12.43 3.07 -15.31
C ASP A 104 12.78 4.26 -16.22
N VAL A 105 11.89 4.62 -17.16
CA VAL A 105 12.09 5.78 -18.06
C VAL A 105 11.85 7.11 -17.34
N PHE A 106 11.06 7.11 -16.27
CA PHE A 106 10.59 8.33 -15.60
C PHE A 106 11.26 8.60 -14.26
N ILE A 107 11.86 7.58 -13.64
CA ILE A 107 12.50 7.68 -12.33
C ILE A 107 13.97 7.30 -12.48
N ASP A 108 14.84 8.29 -12.31
CA ASP A 108 16.29 8.10 -12.25
C ASP A 108 16.87 8.54 -10.89
N GLU A 109 18.14 8.22 -10.64
CA GLU A 109 18.82 8.62 -9.39
C GLU A 109 18.81 10.14 -9.17
N ALA A 110 18.90 10.94 -10.23
CA ALA A 110 18.95 12.39 -10.11
C ALA A 110 17.60 12.94 -9.60
N PHE A 111 16.50 12.39 -10.11
CA PHE A 111 15.14 12.69 -9.67
C PHE A 111 14.92 12.29 -8.21
N VAL A 112 15.37 11.08 -7.81
CA VAL A 112 15.26 10.62 -6.42
C VAL A 112 16.05 11.55 -5.49
N ARG A 113 17.32 11.85 -5.79
CA ARG A 113 18.14 12.77 -4.97
C ARG A 113 17.51 14.16 -4.87
N PHE A 114 16.94 14.67 -5.97
CA PHE A 114 16.22 15.94 -5.94
C PHE A 114 15.04 15.87 -4.95
N ARG A 115 14.25 14.78 -4.99
CA ARG A 115 13.15 14.57 -4.06
C ARG A 115 13.61 14.42 -2.61
N GLU A 116 14.71 13.73 -2.35
CA GLU A 116 15.30 13.62 -1.01
C GLU A 116 15.70 14.98 -0.45
N VAL A 117 16.31 15.86 -1.26
CA VAL A 117 16.67 17.22 -0.83
C VAL A 117 15.43 18.08 -0.58
N GLN A 118 14.37 17.93 -1.38
CA GLN A 118 13.10 18.65 -1.18
C GLN A 118 12.37 18.16 0.09
N MET A 119 12.25 16.84 0.25
CA MET A 119 11.52 16.22 1.37
C MET A 119 12.31 16.21 2.67
N GLY A 120 13.65 16.25 2.62
CA GLY A 120 14.53 16.33 3.79
C GLY A 120 14.37 17.62 4.60
N LYS A 121 13.66 18.62 4.06
CA LYS A 121 13.23 19.84 4.78
C LYS A 121 11.81 19.73 5.36
N GLY A 122 11.22 18.54 5.32
CA GLY A 122 9.82 18.28 5.61
C GLY A 122 8.89 18.70 4.45
N GLY A 123 7.65 18.22 4.50
CA GLY A 123 6.60 18.63 3.57
C GLY A 123 5.84 17.46 2.95
N LEU A 124 4.86 17.79 2.11
CA LEU A 124 4.00 16.81 1.44
C LEU A 124 4.36 16.69 -0.03
N LEU A 125 4.41 15.45 -0.52
CA LEU A 125 4.41 15.21 -1.95
C LEU A 125 3.02 15.54 -2.51
N LYS A 126 2.96 16.49 -3.44
CA LYS A 126 1.69 16.91 -4.05
C LYS A 126 1.09 15.74 -4.83
N GLY A 127 -0.23 15.53 -4.69
CA GLY A 127 -0.94 14.48 -5.42
C GLY A 127 -0.78 14.57 -6.94
N GLN A 128 -0.58 15.78 -7.50
CA GLN A 128 -0.31 15.98 -8.92
C GLN A 128 1.03 15.37 -9.37
N ASP A 129 2.07 15.44 -8.52
CA ASP A 129 3.39 14.88 -8.81
C ASP A 129 3.38 13.34 -8.76
N LEU A 130 2.52 12.75 -7.92
CA LEU A 130 2.26 11.31 -7.94
C LEU A 130 1.42 10.92 -9.15
N ALA A 131 0.36 11.69 -9.42
CA ALA A 131 -0.56 11.43 -10.52
C ALA A 131 0.14 11.46 -11.88
N SER A 132 1.10 12.37 -12.11
CA SER A 132 1.86 12.38 -13.36
C SER A 132 2.58 11.06 -13.59
N THR A 133 3.36 10.56 -12.63
CA THR A 133 4.06 9.26 -12.72
C THR A 133 3.11 8.10 -12.99
N PHE A 134 1.95 8.05 -12.31
CA PHE A 134 0.96 6.98 -12.51
C PHE A 134 0.10 7.15 -13.78
N SER A 135 -0.05 8.37 -14.31
CA SER A 135 -0.83 8.61 -15.53
C SER A 135 -0.04 8.19 -16.77
N PHE A 136 1.29 8.32 -16.76
CA PHE A 136 2.15 7.79 -17.82
C PHE A 136 2.14 6.25 -17.92
N LEU A 137 1.67 5.55 -16.87
CA LEU A 137 1.49 4.10 -16.86
C LEU A 137 0.16 3.64 -17.47
N ARG A 138 -0.75 4.56 -17.78
CA ARG A 138 -2.03 4.23 -18.41
C ARG A 138 -1.86 4.31 -19.93
N PRO A 139 -2.10 3.22 -20.68
CA PRO A 139 -1.93 3.18 -22.13
C PRO A 139 -2.78 4.19 -22.93
N ASN A 140 -3.80 4.79 -22.32
CA ASN A 140 -4.83 5.54 -23.04
C ASN A 140 -4.61 7.06 -23.14
N ASP A 141 -3.53 7.63 -22.59
CA ASP A 141 -3.25 9.07 -22.68
C ASP A 141 -1.91 9.38 -23.38
N LEU A 142 -1.48 8.53 -24.32
CA LEU A 142 -0.54 8.94 -25.37
C LEU A 142 -1.32 9.76 -26.42
N VAL A 143 -1.39 11.07 -26.22
CA VAL A 143 -1.65 12.05 -27.29
C VAL A 143 -0.33 12.67 -27.71
#